data_AF-A0A2K9MBP4-F1
#
_entry.id   AF-A0A2K9MBP4-F1
#
_cell.length_a   1.000
_cell.length_b   1.000
_cell.length_c   1.000
_cell.angle_alpha   90.00
_cell.angle_beta   90.00
_cell.angle_gamma   90.00
#
_symmetry.space_group_name_H-M   'P 1'
#
loop_
_entity.id
_entity.type
_entity.pdbx_description
1 polymer ?
#
loop_
_entity_poly.entity_id
_entity_poly.type
_entity_poly.pdbx_seq_one_letter_code
_entity_poly.pdbx_strand_id
1 'polypeptide(L)'
;MAQPLDSTLYRTRFRVFFEWLRYRDDDPDFDVIRDIVRDFVFRNFPIAEGQVVLGQPCPEQYVHSLATARSTFGISGWKLGRRLAAIGLAQRSSVSKQFVLNQYVPANIVRDIATGIDVLLNATEAAHVVGIDRIMMAKFTTRGLIPRYYAEHNSVPLYHPRDLEVFLDKLRELAAKETLSEQLFDIPETSRRLSMPVDRVTHIIVENHLKLYADKAPQARFRDFRVSIDALRMAFAAEQDGAIKPAEAAKRMRVSIRTVRGLIDQGILEPRIVREHQTARIRRYVTSRSVEKFATKYITVVDLAAQSGRLPGAEAVLQVDRGVQPLELHARCNMIFRRNDLPSRSFFPATDGVFNG
;
A
#
# COMPACT_ATOMS: atom_id res chain seq x y z
N MET A 1 -11.84 28.25 -17.85
CA MET A 1 -10.60 28.39 -17.06
C MET A 1 -10.81 29.51 -16.06
N ALA A 2 -10.72 29.25 -14.76
CA ALA A 2 -10.85 30.31 -13.75
C ALA A 2 -9.65 31.24 -13.88
N GLN A 3 -9.89 32.53 -14.14
CA GLN A 3 -8.84 33.55 -14.07
C GLN A 3 -8.31 33.63 -12.63
N PRO A 4 -6.99 33.76 -12.42
CA PRO A 4 -6.43 33.96 -11.09
C PRO A 4 -7.08 35.19 -10.46
N LEU A 5 -7.41 35.12 -9.16
CA LEU A 5 -8.00 36.23 -8.43
C LEU A 5 -7.08 37.44 -8.50
N ASP A 6 -7.48 38.41 -9.31
CA ASP A 6 -6.91 39.75 -9.31
C ASP A 6 -7.22 40.39 -7.95
N SER A 7 -6.18 40.92 -7.30
CA SER A 7 -6.26 41.65 -6.03
C SER A 7 -6.94 43.02 -6.19
N THR A 8 -7.49 43.31 -7.38
CA THR A 8 -8.33 44.48 -7.62
C THR A 8 -9.46 44.55 -6.60
N LEU A 9 -9.34 45.56 -5.73
CA LEU A 9 -10.31 45.98 -4.73
C LEU A 9 -11.70 46.03 -5.36
N TYR A 10 -12.75 45.65 -4.61
CA TYR A 10 -14.15 45.69 -5.04
C TYR A 10 -14.54 47.01 -5.75
N ARG A 11 -13.92 48.14 -5.35
CA ARG A 11 -14.05 49.46 -5.99
C ARG A 11 -13.70 49.44 -7.48
N THR A 12 -12.62 48.75 -7.87
CA THR A 12 -12.18 48.64 -9.27
C THR A 12 -13.08 47.73 -10.10
N ARG A 13 -13.78 46.77 -9.47
CA ARG A 13 -14.73 45.89 -10.16
C ARG A 13 -16.07 46.57 -10.39
N PHE A 14 -16.60 47.26 -9.37
CA PHE A 14 -17.90 47.94 -9.45
C PHE A 14 -17.81 49.36 -10.01
N ARG A 15 -16.62 49.96 -10.01
CA ARG A 15 -16.31 51.28 -10.61
C ARG A 15 -17.40 52.33 -10.36
N VAL A 16 -17.98 52.84 -11.44
CA VAL A 16 -18.94 53.94 -11.47
C VAL A 16 -20.16 53.65 -10.60
N PHE A 17 -20.63 52.40 -10.54
CA PHE A 17 -21.76 52.02 -9.70
C PHE A 17 -21.46 52.20 -8.21
N PHE A 18 -20.26 51.78 -7.78
CA PHE A 18 -19.87 51.92 -6.37
C PHE A 18 -19.66 53.38 -5.98
N GLU A 19 -19.01 54.17 -6.84
CA GLU A 19 -18.82 55.61 -6.58
C GLU A 19 -20.16 56.36 -6.60
N TRP A 20 -21.08 56.03 -7.52
CA TRP A 20 -22.43 56.62 -7.54
C TRP A 20 -23.20 56.38 -6.24
N LEU A 21 -23.18 55.15 -5.70
CA LEU A 21 -23.78 54.84 -4.40
C LEU A 21 -23.08 55.55 -3.24
N ARG A 22 -21.76 55.76 -3.33
CA ARG A 22 -20.97 56.43 -2.30
C ARG A 22 -21.28 57.92 -2.21
N TYR A 23 -21.53 58.60 -3.33
CA TYR A 23 -21.84 60.04 -3.39
C TYR A 23 -23.31 60.38 -3.12
N ARG A 24 -24.14 59.39 -2.82
CA ARG A 24 -25.57 59.51 -2.43
C ARG A 24 -25.75 59.17 -0.94
N ASP A 25 -24.81 59.60 -0.12
CA ASP A 25 -24.83 59.38 1.33
C ASP A 25 -25.78 60.33 2.07
N ASP A 26 -26.30 61.33 1.37
CA ASP A 26 -27.29 62.31 1.82
C ASP A 26 -28.75 61.81 1.73
N ASP A 27 -28.99 60.72 1.01
CA ASP A 27 -30.34 60.18 0.75
C ASP A 27 -30.55 58.81 1.42
N PRO A 28 -31.39 58.73 2.49
CA PRO A 28 -31.69 57.49 3.19
C PRO A 28 -32.43 56.45 2.36
N ASP A 29 -33.15 56.83 1.30
CA ASP A 29 -33.88 55.85 0.48
C ASP A 29 -32.91 54.90 -0.25
N PHE A 30 -31.64 55.31 -0.40
CA PHE A 30 -30.58 54.48 -0.96
C PHE A 30 -29.92 53.53 0.06
N ASP A 31 -30.25 53.63 1.36
CA ASP A 31 -29.71 52.74 2.41
C ASP A 31 -29.96 51.27 2.07
N VAL A 32 -31.16 50.92 1.59
CA VAL A 32 -31.51 49.54 1.23
C VAL A 32 -30.57 48.96 0.16
N ILE A 33 -30.17 49.77 -0.81
CA ILE A 33 -29.23 49.34 -1.86
C ILE A 33 -27.80 49.31 -1.31
N ARG A 34 -27.41 50.31 -0.50
CA ARG A 34 -26.09 50.36 0.14
C ARG A 34 -25.87 49.15 1.04
N ASP A 35 -26.89 48.72 1.79
CA ASP A 35 -26.84 47.57 2.68
C ASP A 35 -26.64 46.26 1.92
N ILE A 36 -27.37 46.05 0.81
CA ILE A 36 -27.21 44.86 -0.05
C ILE A 36 -25.80 44.83 -0.64
N VAL A 37 -25.33 45.95 -1.20
CA VAL A 37 -23.99 46.02 -1.80
C VAL A 37 -22.92 45.82 -0.74
N ARG A 38 -23.10 46.36 0.47
CA ARG A 38 -22.18 46.21 1.58
C ARG A 38 -22.08 44.76 2.05
N ASP A 39 -23.21 44.09 2.29
CA ASP A 39 -23.22 42.67 2.69
C ASP A 39 -22.57 41.82 1.60
N PHE A 40 -22.86 42.09 0.32
CA PHE A 40 -22.19 41.43 -0.79
C PHE A 40 -20.68 41.63 -0.75
N VAL A 41 -20.21 42.87 -0.57
CA VAL A 41 -18.77 43.19 -0.51
C VAL A 41 -18.10 42.48 0.67
N PHE A 42 -18.70 42.53 1.86
CA PHE A 42 -18.19 41.85 3.05
C PHE A 42 -18.07 40.34 2.86
N ARG A 43 -19.06 39.69 2.25
CA ARG A 43 -19.08 38.22 2.06
C ARG A 43 -18.21 37.72 0.92
N ASN A 44 -17.87 38.57 -0.05
CA ASN A 44 -17.20 38.12 -1.28
C ASN A 44 -15.80 38.71 -1.47
N PHE A 45 -15.37 39.67 -0.66
CA PHE A 45 -14.04 40.27 -0.74
C PHE A 45 -13.34 40.24 0.62
N PRO A 46 -12.00 40.16 0.65
CA PRO A 46 -11.24 40.07 1.90
C PRO A 46 -11.15 41.45 2.57
N ILE A 47 -12.27 41.91 3.13
CA ILE A 47 -12.37 43.16 3.89
C ILE A 47 -11.93 42.89 5.33
N ALA A 48 -10.99 43.68 5.82
CA ALA A 48 -10.52 43.55 7.19
C ALA A 48 -11.58 44.02 8.19
N GLU A 49 -11.57 43.43 9.39
CA GLU A 49 -12.37 43.92 10.51
C GLU A 49 -12.12 45.42 10.75
N GLY A 50 -13.20 46.18 10.97
CA GLY A 50 -13.17 47.63 11.15
C GLY A 50 -13.03 48.45 9.86
N GLN A 51 -12.73 47.83 8.71
CA GLN A 51 -12.62 48.56 7.45
C GLN A 51 -14.00 49.03 6.97
N VAL A 52 -14.12 50.32 6.65
CA VAL A 52 -15.40 50.94 6.28
C VAL A 52 -15.74 50.73 4.80
N VAL A 53 -16.98 50.29 4.54
CA VAL A 53 -17.59 50.15 3.21
C VAL A 53 -18.97 50.80 3.22
N LEU A 54 -19.18 51.80 2.36
CA LEU A 54 -20.44 52.56 2.25
C LEU A 54 -20.97 53.01 3.63
N GLY A 55 -20.11 53.70 4.38
CA GLY A 55 -20.42 54.33 5.67
C GLY A 55 -20.38 53.43 6.91
N GLN A 56 -20.31 52.10 6.75
CA GLN A 56 -20.34 51.17 7.89
C GLN A 56 -19.04 50.33 7.97
N PRO A 57 -18.50 50.10 9.17
CA PRO A 57 -17.34 49.23 9.37
C PRO A 57 -17.70 47.75 9.16
N CYS A 58 -16.77 46.97 8.62
CA CYS A 58 -16.90 45.52 8.52
C CYS A 58 -16.82 44.91 9.93
N PRO A 59 -17.85 44.18 10.40
CA PRO A 59 -17.88 43.65 11.76
C PRO A 59 -16.83 42.56 12.00
N GLU A 60 -16.55 41.74 10.98
CA GLU A 60 -15.50 40.73 10.98
C GLU A 60 -15.06 40.44 9.52
N GLN A 61 -13.91 39.80 9.35
CA GLN A 61 -13.46 39.38 8.02
C GLN A 61 -14.10 38.03 7.62
N TYR A 62 -15.05 38.05 6.67
CA TYR A 62 -15.78 36.84 6.25
C TYR A 62 -15.02 35.91 5.30
N VAL A 63 -14.17 36.47 4.43
CA VAL A 63 -13.36 35.70 3.48
C VAL A 63 -11.91 36.15 3.50
N HIS A 64 -11.01 35.24 3.17
CA HIS A 64 -9.58 35.49 3.20
C HIS A 64 -8.92 35.20 1.85
N SER A 65 -7.93 36.03 1.52
CA SER A 65 -6.83 35.64 0.64
C SER A 65 -5.82 34.75 1.39
N LEU A 66 -4.87 34.14 0.69
CA LEU A 66 -3.78 33.40 1.33
C LEU A 66 -2.96 34.27 2.30
N ALA A 67 -2.76 35.54 1.96
CA ALA A 67 -1.98 36.47 2.77
C ALA A 67 -2.69 36.78 4.10
N THR A 68 -3.96 37.19 4.02
CA THR A 68 -4.78 37.51 5.21
C THR A 68 -5.03 36.27 6.06
N ALA A 69 -5.26 35.10 5.46
CA ALA A 69 -5.41 33.85 6.20
C ALA A 69 -4.15 33.50 7.01
N ARG A 70 -2.96 33.68 6.40
CA ARG A 70 -1.68 33.43 7.07
C ARG A 70 -1.46 34.37 8.25
N SER A 71 -1.74 35.66 8.11
CA SER A 71 -1.56 36.64 9.19
C SER A 71 -2.54 36.40 10.33
N THR A 72 -3.81 36.12 10.02
CA THR A 72 -4.87 35.98 11.03
C THR A 72 -4.77 34.67 11.80
N PHE A 73 -4.44 33.55 11.14
CA PHE A 73 -4.46 32.21 11.76
C PHE A 73 -3.08 31.62 12.03
N GLY A 74 -1.99 32.35 11.73
CA GLY A 74 -0.62 31.90 12.01
C GLY A 74 -0.16 30.65 11.22
N ILE A 75 -0.90 30.23 10.20
CA ILE A 75 -0.60 29.02 9.42
C ILE A 75 0.43 29.33 8.33
N SER A 76 1.40 28.44 8.14
CA SER A 76 2.27 28.51 6.95
C SER A 76 1.45 28.48 5.65
N GLY A 77 1.69 29.46 4.76
CA GLY A 77 1.02 29.55 3.47
C GLY A 77 1.19 28.31 2.60
N TRP A 78 2.29 27.57 2.79
CA TRP A 78 2.51 26.27 2.14
C TRP A 78 1.53 25.20 2.64
N LYS A 79 1.37 25.05 3.96
CA LYS A 79 0.44 24.06 4.55
C LYS A 79 -1.01 24.42 4.19
N LEU A 80 -1.37 25.70 4.31
CA LEU A 80 -2.70 26.21 3.95
C LEU A 80 -3.00 25.97 2.47
N GLY A 81 -2.10 26.40 1.57
CA GLY A 81 -2.27 26.23 0.12
C GLY A 81 -2.40 24.75 -0.28
N ARG A 82 -1.60 23.86 0.31
CA ARG A 82 -1.72 22.41 0.11
C ARG A 82 -3.09 21.89 0.52
N ARG A 83 -3.60 22.32 1.68
CA ARG A 83 -4.90 21.85 2.14
C ARG A 83 -6.05 22.37 1.28
N LEU A 84 -5.99 23.64 0.91
CA LEU A 84 -6.96 24.25 -0.01
C LEU A 84 -6.95 23.59 -1.38
N ALA A 85 -5.77 23.19 -1.88
CA ALA A 85 -5.68 22.45 -3.14
C ALA A 85 -6.29 21.06 -3.05
N ALA A 86 -6.09 20.36 -1.92
CA ALA A 86 -6.67 19.04 -1.69
C ALA A 86 -8.21 19.05 -1.65
N ILE A 87 -8.82 20.16 -1.22
CA ILE A 87 -10.29 20.35 -1.21
C ILE A 87 -10.82 21.13 -2.44
N GLY A 88 -9.97 21.38 -3.44
CA GLY A 88 -10.37 22.01 -4.70
C GLY A 88 -10.54 23.53 -4.69
N LEU A 89 -10.16 24.22 -3.61
CA LEU A 89 -10.24 25.68 -3.49
C LEU A 89 -8.99 26.43 -3.95
N ALA A 90 -7.89 25.70 -4.17
CA ALA A 90 -6.66 26.24 -4.72
C ALA A 90 -6.08 25.32 -5.79
N GLN A 91 -5.17 25.86 -6.59
CA GLN A 91 -4.38 25.10 -7.56
C GLN A 91 -2.91 25.48 -7.41
N ARG A 92 -2.03 24.51 -7.65
CA ARG A 92 -0.60 24.79 -7.68
C ARG A 92 -0.23 25.30 -9.07
N SER A 93 0.29 26.52 -9.14
CA SER A 93 0.78 27.10 -10.39
C SER A 93 1.98 26.29 -10.92
N SER A 94 1.93 25.92 -12.19
CA SER A 94 3.03 25.25 -12.89
C SER A 94 4.25 26.16 -13.07
N VAL A 95 4.03 27.47 -13.15
CA VAL A 95 5.07 28.48 -13.40
C VAL A 95 5.74 28.91 -12.10
N SER A 96 4.98 29.42 -11.13
CA SER A 96 5.53 29.99 -9.88
C SER A 96 5.73 28.94 -8.78
N LYS A 97 5.21 27.71 -8.96
CA LYS A 97 5.15 26.64 -7.95
C LYS A 97 4.37 27.02 -6.68
N GLN A 98 3.78 28.22 -6.63
CA GLN A 98 2.95 28.72 -5.55
C GLN A 98 1.50 28.24 -5.69
N PHE A 99 0.74 28.31 -4.59
CA PHE A 99 -0.70 28.06 -4.61
C PHE A 99 -1.45 29.32 -5.02
N VAL A 100 -2.37 29.18 -5.95
CA VAL A 100 -3.29 30.22 -6.40
C VAL A 100 -4.69 29.80 -6.00
N LEU A 101 -5.44 30.70 -5.37
CA LEU A 101 -6.81 30.43 -4.98
C LEU A 101 -7.74 30.53 -6.20
N ASN A 102 -8.71 29.63 -6.26
CA ASN A 102 -9.78 29.70 -7.26
C ASN A 102 -10.81 30.79 -6.88
N GLN A 103 -11.04 30.96 -5.58
CA GLN A 103 -11.89 31.99 -4.98
C GLN A 103 -11.38 32.35 -3.58
N TYR A 104 -11.77 33.50 -3.04
CA TYR A 104 -11.47 33.81 -1.65
C TYR A 104 -12.10 32.76 -0.73
N VAL A 105 -11.42 32.44 0.36
CA VAL A 105 -11.78 31.31 1.21
C VAL A 105 -12.59 31.81 2.40
N PRO A 106 -13.80 31.27 2.65
CA PRO A 106 -14.57 31.55 3.86
C PRO A 106 -13.77 31.35 5.15
N ALA A 107 -13.96 32.25 6.12
CA ALA A 107 -13.22 32.26 7.38
C ALA A 107 -13.38 30.97 8.19
N ASN A 108 -14.57 30.34 8.16
CA ASN A 108 -14.80 29.05 8.80
C ASN A 108 -13.92 27.94 8.20
N ILE A 109 -13.79 27.88 6.87
CA ILE A 109 -12.94 26.89 6.21
C ILE A 109 -11.47 27.09 6.57
N VAL A 110 -10.99 28.34 6.59
CA VAL A 110 -9.61 28.64 7.01
C VAL A 110 -9.38 28.22 8.45
N ARG A 111 -10.33 28.53 9.35
CA ARG A 111 -10.30 28.14 10.76
C ARG A 111 -10.24 26.63 10.94
N ASP A 112 -11.10 25.88 10.25
CA ASP A 112 -11.12 24.41 10.32
C ASP A 112 -9.81 23.79 9.82
N ILE A 113 -9.21 24.37 8.78
CA ILE A 113 -7.88 23.96 8.30
C ILE A 113 -6.81 24.29 9.33
N ALA A 114 -6.88 25.46 9.98
CA ALA A 114 -5.96 25.88 11.03
C ALA A 114 -5.96 24.88 12.18
N THR A 115 -7.14 24.61 12.74
CA THR A 115 -7.33 23.68 13.86
C THR A 115 -6.91 22.27 13.47
N GLY A 116 -7.23 21.83 12.23
CA GLY A 116 -6.82 20.53 11.73
C GLY A 116 -5.31 20.38 11.51
N ILE A 117 -4.58 21.47 11.24
CA ILE A 117 -3.12 21.48 11.12
C ILE A 117 -2.45 21.52 12.50
N ASP A 118 -3.03 22.22 13.45
CA ASP A 118 -2.48 22.41 14.80
C ASP A 118 -2.38 21.10 15.58
N VAL A 119 -3.36 20.20 15.38
CA VAL A 119 -3.37 18.87 16.01
C VAL A 119 -2.43 17.86 15.34
N LEU A 120 -1.76 18.21 14.24
CA LEU A 120 -0.90 17.26 13.53
C LEU A 120 0.36 16.94 14.30
N LEU A 121 0.65 15.66 14.42
CA LEU A 121 1.80 15.13 15.12
C LEU A 121 2.94 14.87 14.15
N ASN A 122 4.16 15.13 14.60
CA ASN A 122 5.36 14.66 13.90
C ASN A 122 5.57 13.15 14.13
N ALA A 123 6.53 12.55 13.42
CA ALA A 123 6.78 11.11 13.51
C ALA A 123 7.16 10.61 14.91
N THR A 124 7.79 11.44 15.74
CA THR A 124 8.18 11.06 17.11
C THR A 124 6.97 11.03 18.04
N GLU A 125 6.15 12.08 18.00
CA GLU A 125 4.90 12.16 18.75
C GLU A 125 3.92 11.06 18.34
N ALA A 126 3.76 10.84 17.04
CA ALA A 126 2.89 9.80 16.50
C ALA A 126 3.35 8.40 16.95
N ALA A 127 4.66 8.14 16.95
CA ALA A 127 5.21 6.88 17.44
C ALA A 127 4.88 6.64 18.92
N HIS A 128 4.98 7.69 19.75
CA HIS A 128 4.63 7.62 21.17
C HIS A 128 3.15 7.30 21.40
N VAL A 129 2.24 7.90 20.63
CA VAL A 129 0.79 7.60 20.67
C VAL A 129 0.53 6.13 20.36
N VAL A 130 1.11 5.60 19.28
CA VAL A 130 0.94 4.19 18.86
C VAL A 130 1.64 3.22 19.82
N GLY A 131 2.65 3.67 20.56
CA GLY A 131 3.45 2.85 21.48
C GLY A 131 4.64 2.16 20.80
N ILE A 132 5.20 2.76 19.75
CA ILE A 132 6.36 2.27 18.98
C ILE A 132 7.49 3.31 18.96
N ASP A 133 8.65 2.96 18.40
CA ASP A 133 9.72 3.93 18.17
C ASP A 133 9.60 4.63 16.80
N ARG A 134 10.33 5.73 16.62
CA ARG A 134 10.30 6.57 15.40
C ARG A 134 10.69 5.80 14.14
N ILE A 135 11.64 4.86 14.22
CA ILE A 135 12.10 4.08 13.06
C ILE A 135 10.99 3.12 12.63
N MET A 136 10.33 2.48 13.60
CA MET A 136 9.17 1.62 13.33
C MET A 136 8.00 2.40 12.73
N MET A 137 7.74 3.63 13.20
CA MET A 137 6.73 4.52 12.62
C MET A 137 6.99 4.79 11.13
N ALA A 138 8.25 5.06 10.76
CA ALA A 138 8.63 5.25 9.37
C ALA A 138 8.40 3.98 8.52
N LYS A 139 8.69 2.79 9.08
CA LYS A 139 8.40 1.50 8.41
C LYS A 139 6.90 1.27 8.21
N PHE A 140 6.08 1.53 9.23
CA PHE A 140 4.62 1.39 9.15
C PHE A 140 4.03 2.32 8.09
N THR A 141 4.57 3.54 8.02
CA THR A 141 4.21 4.53 7.02
C THR A 141 4.59 4.07 5.61
N THR A 142 5.81 3.55 5.43
CA THR A 142 6.30 3.05 4.13
C THR A 142 5.50 1.85 3.64
N ARG A 143 5.05 1.00 4.58
CA ARG A 143 4.20 -0.16 4.31
C ARG A 143 2.74 0.22 4.02
N GLY A 144 2.32 1.45 4.33
CA GLY A 144 0.94 1.91 4.18
C GLY A 144 0.00 1.49 5.32
N LEU A 145 0.54 1.06 6.46
CA LEU A 145 -0.27 0.73 7.65
C LEU A 145 -0.84 1.97 8.31
N ILE A 146 -0.02 3.02 8.38
CA ILE A 146 -0.42 4.32 8.92
C ILE A 146 -0.17 5.38 7.83
N PRO A 147 -1.20 6.09 7.37
CA PRO A 147 -1.04 7.08 6.31
C PRO A 147 -0.34 8.35 6.85
N ARG A 148 0.42 9.01 5.98
CA ARG A 148 0.83 10.41 6.21
C ARG A 148 -0.36 11.31 5.89
N TYR A 149 -0.53 12.36 6.66
CA TYR A 149 -1.50 13.42 6.35
C TYR A 149 -1.22 14.04 4.97
N TYR A 150 0.06 14.14 4.63
CA TYR A 150 0.54 14.64 3.36
C TYR A 150 1.20 13.51 2.55
N ALA A 151 0.66 13.20 1.37
CA ALA A 151 1.11 12.08 0.53
C ALA A 151 2.46 12.31 -0.20
N GLU A 152 2.95 13.55 -0.25
CA GLU A 152 4.19 13.91 -0.96
C GLU A 152 5.41 13.20 -0.38
N HIS A 153 6.27 12.69 -1.25
CA HIS A 153 7.41 11.85 -0.85
C HIS A 153 8.48 12.63 -0.06
N ASN A 154 8.69 13.92 -0.36
CA ASN A 154 9.75 14.74 0.24
C ASN A 154 9.29 15.66 1.38
N SER A 155 8.04 15.58 1.82
CA SER A 155 7.60 16.36 2.98
C SER A 155 7.93 15.64 4.29
N VAL A 156 8.29 16.43 5.31
CA VAL A 156 8.34 15.94 6.69
C VAL A 156 7.01 15.29 7.02
N PRO A 157 7.00 14.00 7.43
CA PRO A 157 5.76 13.29 7.65
C PRO A 157 5.04 13.84 8.87
N LEU A 158 3.78 14.19 8.67
CA LEU A 158 2.84 14.59 9.70
C LEU A 158 1.68 13.59 9.72
N TYR A 159 1.12 13.38 10.90
CA TYR A 159 0.08 12.38 11.15
C TYR A 159 -1.07 13.03 11.89
N HIS A 160 -2.29 12.67 11.53
CA HIS A 160 -3.45 13.10 12.27
C HIS A 160 -3.72 12.11 13.43
N PRO A 161 -3.98 12.56 14.67
CA PRO A 161 -4.26 11.67 15.80
C PRO A 161 -5.36 10.64 15.51
N ARG A 162 -6.43 11.06 14.81
CA ARG A 162 -7.50 10.16 14.34
C ARG A 162 -7.00 8.99 13.50
N ASP A 163 -6.03 9.19 12.61
CA ASP A 163 -5.53 8.11 11.75
C ASP A 163 -4.70 7.10 12.56
N LEU A 164 -4.04 7.56 13.62
CA LEU A 164 -3.34 6.69 14.56
C LEU A 164 -4.33 5.84 15.36
N GLU A 165 -5.43 6.46 15.81
CA GLU A 165 -6.49 5.78 16.54
C GLU A 165 -7.20 4.74 15.67
N VAL A 166 -7.54 5.10 14.42
CA VAL A 166 -8.10 4.15 13.44
C VAL A 166 -7.19 2.93 13.22
N PHE A 167 -5.86 3.13 13.23
CA PHE A 167 -4.92 2.02 13.16
C PHE A 167 -4.94 1.15 14.42
N LEU A 168 -4.98 1.75 15.61
CA LEU A 168 -5.06 1.00 16.88
C LEU A 168 -6.39 0.26 17.00
N ASP A 169 -7.51 0.89 16.64
CA ASP A 169 -8.85 0.29 16.67
C ASP A 169 -8.92 -0.96 15.80
N LYS A 170 -8.31 -0.95 14.61
CA LYS A 170 -8.19 -2.16 13.78
C LYS A 170 -7.50 -3.32 14.51
N LEU A 171 -6.51 -3.05 15.35
CA LEU A 171 -5.86 -4.10 16.15
C LEU A 171 -6.73 -4.53 17.33
N ARG A 172 -7.44 -3.58 17.97
CA ARG A 172 -8.37 -3.86 19.08
C ARG A 172 -9.56 -4.70 18.63
N GLU A 173 -10.08 -4.46 17.43
CA GLU A 173 -11.14 -5.25 16.81
C GLU A 173 -10.72 -6.71 16.58
N LEU A 174 -9.44 -6.96 16.35
CA LEU A 174 -8.88 -8.31 16.22
C LEU A 174 -8.62 -8.99 17.56
N ALA A 175 -8.73 -8.28 18.69
CA ALA A 175 -8.45 -8.82 20.01
C ALA A 175 -9.57 -9.76 20.47
N ALA A 176 -9.23 -11.04 20.63
CA ALA A 176 -10.12 -12.06 21.17
C ALA A 176 -10.24 -11.93 22.69
N LYS A 177 -11.44 -12.23 23.22
CA LYS A 177 -11.73 -12.19 24.67
C LYS A 177 -11.14 -13.37 25.45
N GLU A 178 -10.91 -14.51 24.78
CA GLU A 178 -10.46 -15.75 25.41
C GLU A 178 -9.13 -16.20 24.83
N THR A 179 -8.14 -16.42 25.69
CA THR A 179 -6.81 -16.91 25.32
C THR A 179 -6.85 -18.41 25.08
N LEU A 180 -6.75 -18.84 23.83
CA LEU A 180 -6.85 -20.27 23.44
C LEU A 180 -5.50 -20.91 23.07
N SER A 181 -4.39 -20.16 23.11
CA SER A 181 -3.09 -20.65 22.61
C SER A 181 -1.98 -20.45 23.65
N GLU A 182 -1.14 -21.46 23.81
CA GLU A 182 0.02 -21.44 24.72
C GLU A 182 1.23 -20.67 24.13
N GLN A 183 1.26 -20.44 22.81
CA GLN A 183 2.40 -19.81 22.11
C GLN A 183 2.08 -18.38 21.64
N LEU A 184 1.62 -17.55 22.58
CA LEU A 184 1.34 -16.15 22.33
C LEU A 184 2.56 -15.29 22.67
N PHE A 185 3.01 -14.51 21.69
CA PHE A 185 4.12 -13.59 21.85
C PHE A 185 3.74 -12.20 21.34
N ASP A 186 4.45 -11.18 21.83
CA ASP A 186 4.29 -9.83 21.30
C ASP A 186 4.72 -9.76 19.84
N ILE A 187 4.12 -8.84 19.07
CA ILE A 187 4.39 -8.74 17.64
C ILE A 187 5.90 -8.58 17.35
N PRO A 188 6.67 -7.76 18.10
CA PRO A 188 8.13 -7.70 17.96
C PRO A 188 8.88 -9.02 18.18
N GLU A 189 8.52 -9.80 19.18
CA GLU A 189 9.11 -11.10 19.51
C GLU A 189 8.74 -12.15 18.46
N THR A 190 7.49 -12.17 18.01
CA THR A 190 7.07 -12.99 16.88
C THR A 190 7.86 -12.65 15.61
N SER A 191 8.09 -11.37 15.35
CA SER A 191 8.93 -10.88 14.25
C SER A 191 10.35 -11.43 14.33
N ARG A 192 10.99 -11.42 15.50
CA ARG A 192 12.32 -12.01 15.70
C ARG A 192 12.32 -13.52 15.44
N ARG A 193 11.37 -14.26 16.02
CA ARG A 193 11.26 -15.72 15.88
C ARG A 193 11.01 -16.17 14.44
N LEU A 194 10.27 -15.36 13.67
CA LEU A 194 10.01 -15.62 12.26
C LEU A 194 11.06 -15.04 11.31
N SER A 195 12.05 -14.29 11.84
CA SER A 195 13.04 -13.54 11.04
C SER A 195 12.39 -12.62 10.01
N MET A 196 11.32 -11.91 10.41
CA MET A 196 10.53 -11.03 9.54
C MET A 196 10.47 -9.62 10.11
N PRO A 197 10.40 -8.56 9.28
CA PRO A 197 10.18 -7.19 9.77
C PRO A 197 8.85 -7.06 10.51
N VAL A 198 8.83 -6.31 11.63
CA VAL A 198 7.63 -6.07 12.46
C VAL A 198 6.48 -5.50 11.63
N ASP A 199 6.75 -4.51 10.78
CA ASP A 199 5.77 -3.90 9.88
C ASP A 199 5.15 -4.90 8.90
N ARG A 200 5.90 -5.94 8.49
CA ARG A 200 5.38 -7.00 7.65
C ARG A 200 4.50 -7.96 8.43
N VAL A 201 4.89 -8.34 9.64
CA VAL A 201 4.06 -9.18 10.52
C VAL A 201 2.74 -8.48 10.81
N THR A 202 2.79 -7.20 11.21
CA THR A 202 1.58 -6.38 11.45
C THR A 202 0.68 -6.30 10.22
N HIS A 203 1.26 -6.10 9.03
CA HIS A 203 0.49 -6.10 7.79
C HIS A 203 -0.27 -7.40 7.56
N ILE A 204 0.39 -8.55 7.78
CA ILE A 204 -0.24 -9.86 7.57
C ILE A 204 -1.35 -10.10 8.59
N ILE A 205 -1.15 -9.69 9.84
CA ILE A 205 -2.18 -9.75 10.89
C ILE A 205 -3.43 -8.99 10.45
N VAL A 206 -3.27 -7.73 10.02
CA VAL A 206 -4.40 -6.88 9.61
C VAL A 206 -5.04 -7.40 8.32
N GLU A 207 -4.25 -7.78 7.32
CA GLU A 207 -4.74 -8.27 6.02
C GLU A 207 -5.54 -9.58 6.14
N ASN A 208 -5.07 -10.51 6.98
CA ASN A 208 -5.69 -11.83 7.16
C ASN A 208 -6.62 -11.88 8.37
N HIS A 209 -6.89 -10.73 9.01
CA HIS A 209 -7.74 -10.62 10.20
C HIS A 209 -7.37 -11.65 11.29
N LEU A 210 -6.06 -11.79 11.55
CA LEU A 210 -5.57 -12.77 12.53
C LEU A 210 -5.94 -12.32 13.94
N LYS A 211 -6.45 -13.26 14.74
CA LYS A 211 -6.80 -13.00 16.13
C LYS A 211 -5.58 -12.54 16.93
N LEU A 212 -5.76 -11.45 17.65
CA LEU A 212 -4.82 -10.91 18.63
C LEU A 212 -5.34 -11.17 20.04
N TYR A 213 -4.47 -11.01 21.03
CA TYR A 213 -4.81 -11.13 22.44
C TYR A 213 -4.17 -9.97 23.20
N ALA A 214 -4.92 -9.35 24.11
CA ALA A 214 -4.44 -8.28 24.98
C ALA A 214 -5.28 -8.23 26.25
N ASP A 215 -4.65 -8.13 27.42
CA ASP A 215 -5.35 -8.16 28.72
C ASP A 215 -6.36 -7.02 28.89
N LYS A 216 -6.08 -5.86 28.28
CA LYS A 216 -6.94 -4.66 28.30
C LYS A 216 -7.15 -4.15 26.87
N ALA A 217 -7.74 -4.98 26.02
CA ALA A 217 -7.94 -4.67 24.59
C ALA A 217 -8.44 -3.24 24.30
N PRO A 218 -9.45 -2.67 24.99
CA PRO A 218 -9.93 -1.31 24.68
C PRO A 218 -8.89 -0.19 24.86
N GLN A 219 -7.89 -0.41 25.72
CA GLN A 219 -6.83 0.57 26.02
C GLN A 219 -5.46 0.13 25.49
N ALA A 220 -5.41 -1.05 24.86
CA ALA A 220 -4.17 -1.63 24.37
C ALA A 220 -3.54 -0.75 23.29
N ARG A 221 -2.23 -0.58 23.41
CA ARG A 221 -1.34 -0.01 22.40
C ARG A 221 -0.64 -1.13 21.64
N PHE A 222 0.12 -0.76 20.61
CA PHE A 222 0.72 -1.72 19.69
C PHE A 222 1.51 -2.85 20.39
N ARG A 223 2.28 -2.53 21.43
CA ARG A 223 3.13 -3.49 22.15
C ARG A 223 2.37 -4.41 23.11
N ASP A 224 1.10 -4.13 23.38
CA ASP A 224 0.28 -4.93 24.29
C ASP A 224 -0.35 -6.13 23.58
N PHE A 225 -0.46 -6.08 22.26
CA PHE A 225 -1.01 -7.18 21.47
C PHE A 225 -0.06 -8.37 21.41
N ARG A 226 -0.65 -9.55 21.54
CA ARG A 226 -0.01 -10.85 21.40
C ARG A 226 -0.65 -11.62 20.25
N VAL A 227 0.14 -12.43 19.56
CA VAL A 227 -0.31 -13.23 18.41
C VAL A 227 0.26 -14.64 18.49
N SER A 228 -0.51 -15.61 18.01
CA SER A 228 -0.06 -17.00 17.91
C SER A 228 0.88 -17.17 16.72
N ILE A 229 2.05 -17.78 16.97
CA ILE A 229 3.00 -18.11 15.90
C ILE A 229 2.39 -19.11 14.91
N ASP A 230 1.62 -20.07 15.40
CA ASP A 230 1.01 -21.10 14.55
C ASP A 230 -0.07 -20.52 13.64
N ALA A 231 -0.88 -19.58 14.14
CA ALA A 231 -1.84 -18.85 13.32
C ALA A 231 -1.16 -18.09 12.18
N LEU A 232 -0.03 -17.43 12.46
CA LEU A 232 0.78 -16.77 11.43
C LEU A 232 1.37 -17.75 10.43
N ARG A 233 1.91 -18.90 10.88
CA ARG A 233 2.43 -19.95 10.00
C ARG A 233 1.35 -20.53 9.09
N MET A 234 0.15 -20.75 9.62
CA MET A 234 -0.99 -21.21 8.84
C MET A 234 -1.44 -20.16 7.81
N ALA A 235 -1.48 -18.88 8.18
CA ALA A 235 -1.77 -17.79 7.25
C ALA A 235 -0.75 -17.74 6.09
N PHE A 236 0.54 -17.98 6.37
CA PHE A 236 1.56 -18.10 5.33
C PHE A 236 1.32 -19.30 4.42
N ALA A 237 1.02 -20.47 4.98
CA ALA A 237 0.74 -21.67 4.20
C ALA A 237 -0.48 -21.48 3.29
N ALA A 238 -1.53 -20.82 3.80
CA ALA A 238 -2.75 -20.50 3.05
C ALA A 238 -2.49 -19.50 1.92
N GLU A 239 -1.70 -18.44 2.15
CA GLU A 239 -1.36 -17.45 1.11
C GLU A 239 -0.49 -18.07 -0.01
N GLN A 240 0.27 -19.13 0.29
CA GLN A 240 1.04 -19.88 -0.72
C GLN A 240 0.23 -20.95 -1.44
N ASP A 241 -0.96 -21.34 -0.96
CA ASP A 241 -1.91 -22.30 -1.53
C ASP A 241 -1.33 -23.20 -2.65
N GLY A 242 -0.69 -24.29 -2.22
CA GLY A 242 -0.14 -25.31 -3.09
C GLY A 242 1.08 -24.89 -3.93
N ALA A 243 1.56 -23.65 -3.87
CA ALA A 243 2.77 -23.22 -4.56
C ALA A 243 4.03 -23.73 -3.85
N ILE A 244 4.95 -24.28 -4.61
CA ILE A 244 6.28 -24.71 -4.13
C ILE A 244 7.39 -23.99 -4.88
N LYS A 245 8.49 -23.76 -4.16
CA LYS A 245 9.69 -23.11 -4.72
C LYS A 245 10.24 -23.95 -5.87
N PRO A 246 10.81 -23.34 -6.93
CA PRO A 246 11.44 -24.09 -8.01
C PRO A 246 12.54 -25.07 -7.56
N ALA A 247 13.24 -24.77 -6.45
CA ALA A 247 14.22 -25.68 -5.85
C ALA A 247 13.59 -26.94 -5.24
N GLU A 248 12.43 -26.78 -4.59
CA GLU A 248 11.69 -27.91 -4.02
C GLU A 248 11.06 -28.76 -5.13
N ALA A 249 10.49 -28.13 -6.16
CA ALA A 249 10.00 -28.83 -7.34
C ALA A 249 11.12 -29.60 -8.06
N ALA A 250 12.30 -28.99 -8.22
CA ALA A 250 13.47 -29.61 -8.81
C ALA A 250 13.89 -30.88 -8.04
N LYS A 251 13.88 -30.81 -6.70
CA LYS A 251 14.17 -31.97 -5.83
C LYS A 251 13.14 -33.08 -6.00
N ARG A 252 11.84 -32.74 -5.98
CA ARG A 252 10.74 -33.72 -6.15
C ARG A 252 10.77 -34.40 -7.51
N MET A 253 11.08 -33.65 -8.56
CA MET A 253 11.16 -34.12 -9.93
C MET A 253 12.52 -34.70 -10.30
N ARG A 254 13.52 -34.66 -9.39
CA ARG A 254 14.92 -35.07 -9.64
C ARG A 254 15.54 -34.44 -10.90
N VAL A 255 15.27 -33.16 -11.12
CA VAL A 255 15.83 -32.36 -12.22
C VAL A 255 16.54 -31.12 -11.67
N SER A 256 17.25 -30.40 -12.53
CA SER A 256 17.83 -29.10 -12.18
C SER A 256 16.76 -28.00 -12.07
N ILE A 257 17.03 -26.96 -11.28
CA ILE A 257 16.19 -25.75 -11.20
C ILE A 257 16.02 -25.10 -12.58
N ARG A 258 17.03 -25.19 -13.44
CA ARG A 258 16.97 -24.69 -14.82
C ARG A 258 15.89 -25.41 -15.62
N THR A 259 15.82 -26.73 -15.50
CA THR A 259 14.77 -27.54 -16.15
C THR A 259 13.38 -27.15 -15.66
N VAL A 260 13.19 -26.97 -14.34
CA VAL A 260 11.91 -26.49 -13.80
C VAL A 260 11.52 -25.14 -14.40
N ARG A 261 12.46 -24.19 -14.53
CA ARG A 261 12.18 -22.90 -15.16
C ARG A 261 11.81 -23.06 -16.64
N GLY A 262 12.54 -23.88 -17.39
CA GLY A 262 12.24 -24.18 -18.79
C GLY A 262 10.86 -24.82 -18.96
N LEU A 263 10.47 -25.73 -18.07
CA LEU A 263 9.14 -26.35 -18.08
C LEU A 263 8.02 -25.33 -17.76
N ILE A 264 8.29 -24.34 -16.90
CA ILE A 264 7.36 -23.23 -16.67
C ILE A 264 7.25 -22.34 -17.92
N ASP A 265 8.39 -22.01 -18.55
CA ASP A 265 8.42 -21.16 -19.75
C ASP A 265 7.70 -21.82 -20.95
N GLN A 266 7.76 -23.16 -21.04
CA GLN A 266 7.02 -23.97 -22.03
C GLN A 266 5.56 -24.24 -21.65
N GLY A 267 5.07 -23.73 -20.50
CA GLY A 267 3.69 -23.93 -20.04
C GLY A 267 3.35 -25.37 -19.61
N ILE A 268 4.36 -26.24 -19.45
CA ILE A 268 4.18 -27.62 -18.97
C ILE A 268 3.93 -27.64 -17.46
N LEU A 269 4.62 -26.76 -16.74
CA LEU A 269 4.37 -26.51 -15.33
C LEU A 269 3.58 -25.22 -15.14
N GLU A 270 2.47 -25.28 -14.40
CA GLU A 270 1.61 -24.13 -14.11
C GLU A 270 2.35 -23.16 -13.17
N PRO A 271 2.70 -21.93 -13.63
CA PRO A 271 3.32 -20.94 -12.77
C PRO A 271 2.31 -20.38 -11.77
N ARG A 272 2.77 -20.10 -10.55
CA ARG A 272 2.03 -19.30 -9.57
C ARG A 272 2.91 -18.13 -9.13
N ILE A 273 2.38 -16.91 -9.29
CA ILE A 273 3.05 -15.70 -8.79
C ILE A 273 2.75 -15.62 -7.30
N VAL A 274 3.80 -15.72 -6.48
CA VAL A 274 3.72 -15.71 -5.02
C VAL A 274 4.50 -14.53 -4.49
N ARG A 275 3.93 -13.81 -3.53
CA ARG A 275 4.64 -12.80 -2.74
C ARG A 275 5.26 -13.49 -1.53
N GLU A 276 6.59 -13.66 -1.53
CA GLU A 276 7.28 -14.39 -0.46
C GLU A 276 7.15 -13.65 0.88
N HIS A 277 6.66 -14.31 1.94
CA HIS A 277 6.33 -13.62 3.20
C HIS A 277 7.55 -13.00 3.87
N GLN A 278 8.69 -13.69 3.86
CA GLN A 278 9.93 -13.23 4.49
C GLN A 278 10.53 -11.99 3.83
N THR A 279 10.53 -11.95 2.49
CA THR A 279 11.24 -10.90 1.74
C THR A 279 10.30 -9.89 1.07
N ALA A 280 8.99 -10.13 1.12
CA ALA A 280 7.94 -9.44 0.38
C ALA A 280 8.16 -9.38 -1.15
N ARG A 281 9.12 -10.16 -1.69
CA ARG A 281 9.46 -10.20 -3.11
C ARG A 281 8.44 -11.02 -3.88
N ILE A 282 8.06 -10.52 -5.05
CA ILE A 282 7.25 -11.27 -6.01
C ILE A 282 8.15 -12.30 -6.68
N ARG A 283 7.77 -13.57 -6.60
CA ARG A 283 8.50 -14.71 -7.15
C ARG A 283 7.57 -15.59 -7.98
N ARG A 284 8.13 -16.21 -9.02
CA ARG A 284 7.42 -17.18 -9.86
C ARG A 284 7.70 -18.59 -9.34
N TYR A 285 6.72 -19.17 -8.64
CA TYR A 285 6.73 -20.53 -8.11
C TYR A 285 5.94 -21.46 -9.04
N VAL A 286 5.84 -22.74 -8.68
CA VAL A 286 5.05 -23.74 -9.41
C VAL A 286 4.00 -24.36 -8.49
N THR A 287 2.83 -24.72 -9.01
CA THR A 287 1.81 -25.42 -8.21
C THR A 287 2.20 -26.88 -7.97
N SER A 288 1.97 -27.38 -6.76
CA SER A 288 2.23 -28.77 -6.37
C SER A 288 1.42 -29.72 -7.24
N ARG A 289 0.16 -29.37 -7.52
CA ARG A 289 -0.72 -30.10 -8.42
C ARG A 289 -0.13 -30.22 -9.83
N SER A 290 0.52 -29.17 -10.34
CA SER A 290 1.17 -29.24 -11.65
C SER A 290 2.38 -30.16 -11.64
N VAL A 291 3.13 -30.24 -10.53
CA VAL A 291 4.23 -31.19 -10.38
C VAL A 291 3.73 -32.63 -10.32
N GLU A 292 2.61 -32.87 -9.64
CA GLU A 292 1.95 -34.19 -9.63
C GLU A 292 1.43 -34.58 -11.01
N LYS A 293 0.74 -33.66 -11.71
CA LYS A 293 0.31 -33.85 -13.11
C LYS A 293 1.49 -34.10 -14.06
N PHE A 294 2.64 -33.50 -13.80
CA PHE A 294 3.84 -33.75 -14.59
C PHE A 294 4.26 -35.22 -14.48
N ALA A 295 4.28 -35.79 -13.27
CA ALA A 295 4.72 -37.16 -13.03
C ALA A 295 3.82 -38.23 -13.71
N THR A 296 2.55 -37.91 -13.97
CA THR A 296 1.62 -38.82 -14.66
C THR A 296 1.80 -38.84 -16.18
N LYS A 297 2.24 -37.73 -16.78
CA LYS A 297 2.40 -37.60 -18.24
C LYS A 297 3.84 -37.74 -18.71
N TYR A 298 4.80 -37.39 -17.86
CA TYR A 298 6.21 -37.30 -18.20
C TYR A 298 7.06 -38.14 -17.25
N ILE A 299 8.24 -38.51 -17.72
CA ILE A 299 9.25 -39.20 -16.93
C ILE A 299 10.63 -38.63 -17.26
N THR A 300 11.42 -38.40 -16.23
CA THR A 300 12.79 -37.93 -16.40
C THR A 300 13.68 -39.10 -16.79
N VAL A 301 14.77 -38.84 -17.52
CA VAL A 301 15.77 -39.89 -17.81
C VAL A 301 16.31 -40.53 -16.55
N VAL A 302 16.46 -39.78 -15.46
CA VAL A 302 16.95 -40.29 -14.17
C VAL A 302 15.96 -41.30 -13.58
N ASP A 303 14.66 -40.99 -13.58
CA ASP A 303 13.64 -41.91 -13.07
C ASP A 303 13.43 -43.11 -14.00
N LEU A 304 13.57 -42.91 -15.30
CA LEU A 304 13.50 -43.98 -16.28
C LEU A 304 14.66 -44.96 -16.12
N ALA A 305 15.89 -44.44 -15.97
CA ALA A 305 17.10 -45.22 -15.72
C ALA A 305 17.02 -46.00 -14.40
N ALA A 306 16.48 -45.37 -13.35
CA ALA A 306 16.24 -46.06 -12.07
C ALA A 306 15.23 -47.21 -12.21
N GLN A 307 14.23 -47.09 -13.09
CA GLN A 307 13.26 -48.16 -13.37
C GLN A 307 13.82 -49.27 -14.25
N SER A 308 14.76 -48.97 -15.15
CA SER A 308 15.36 -49.95 -16.06
C SER A 308 16.63 -50.60 -15.51
N GLY A 309 17.17 -50.10 -14.40
CA GLY A 309 18.45 -50.55 -13.84
C GLY A 309 19.68 -50.08 -14.62
N ARG A 310 19.51 -49.10 -15.53
CA ARG A 310 20.60 -48.57 -16.38
C ARG A 310 21.16 -47.25 -15.84
N LEU A 311 22.29 -46.83 -16.40
CA LEU A 311 22.81 -45.48 -16.19
C LEU A 311 21.97 -44.45 -16.99
N PRO A 312 21.74 -43.23 -16.46
CA PRO A 312 20.95 -42.20 -17.14
C PRO A 312 21.39 -41.90 -18.58
N GLY A 313 22.70 -41.81 -18.84
CA GLY A 313 23.22 -41.55 -20.18
C GLY A 313 22.91 -42.67 -21.18
N ALA A 314 23.05 -43.93 -20.75
CA ALA A 314 22.74 -45.09 -21.58
C ALA A 314 21.25 -45.19 -21.89
N GLU A 315 20.39 -44.90 -20.89
CA GLU A 315 18.95 -44.89 -21.10
C GLU A 315 18.50 -43.77 -22.05
N ALA A 316 19.12 -42.58 -21.96
CA ALA A 316 18.83 -41.49 -22.90
C ALA A 316 19.12 -41.88 -24.36
N VAL A 317 20.31 -42.44 -24.63
CA VAL A 317 20.71 -42.89 -25.97
C VAL A 317 19.75 -43.96 -26.49
N LEU A 318 19.44 -44.96 -25.66
CA LEU A 318 18.55 -46.05 -26.05
C LEU A 318 17.16 -45.57 -26.49
N GLN A 319 16.57 -44.60 -25.78
CA GLN A 319 15.24 -44.11 -26.13
C GLN A 319 15.27 -43.26 -27.41
N VAL A 320 16.32 -42.46 -27.61
CA VAL A 320 16.52 -41.70 -28.85
C VAL A 320 16.74 -42.65 -30.05
N ASP A 321 17.54 -43.70 -29.89
CA ASP A 321 17.76 -44.73 -30.92
C ASP A 321 16.47 -45.49 -31.28
N ARG A 322 15.54 -45.59 -30.31
CA ARG A 322 14.19 -46.14 -30.51
C ARG A 322 13.21 -45.14 -31.15
N GLY A 323 13.67 -43.95 -31.52
CA GLY A 323 12.87 -42.90 -32.14
C GLY A 323 11.99 -42.11 -31.17
N VAL A 324 12.17 -42.27 -29.86
CA VAL A 324 11.41 -41.50 -28.86
C VAL A 324 11.98 -40.10 -28.77
N GLN A 325 11.15 -39.10 -29.11
CA GLN A 325 11.55 -37.70 -29.07
C GLN A 325 11.48 -37.15 -27.65
N PRO A 326 12.57 -36.56 -27.11
CA PRO A 326 12.52 -35.86 -25.83
C PRO A 326 11.70 -34.57 -25.95
N LEU A 327 11.24 -34.07 -24.81
CA LEU A 327 10.66 -32.74 -24.72
C LEU A 327 11.65 -31.68 -25.23
N GLU A 328 11.17 -30.81 -26.12
CA GLU A 328 11.93 -29.69 -26.67
C GLU A 328 12.23 -28.64 -25.59
N LEU A 329 13.35 -28.83 -24.90
CA LEU A 329 13.89 -27.93 -23.91
C LEU A 329 15.29 -27.49 -24.31
N HIS A 330 15.74 -26.35 -23.77
CA HIS A 330 17.10 -25.87 -24.00
C HIS A 330 18.12 -26.97 -23.65
N ALA A 331 19.18 -27.14 -24.44
CA ALA A 331 20.19 -28.22 -24.36
C ALA A 331 20.90 -28.42 -22.99
N ARG A 332 20.69 -27.51 -22.03
CA ARG A 332 21.25 -27.58 -20.66
C ARG A 332 20.20 -27.99 -19.62
N CYS A 333 19.00 -28.35 -20.07
CA CYS A 333 17.94 -28.94 -19.24
C CYS A 333 18.12 -30.45 -19.19
N ASN A 334 17.56 -31.07 -18.16
CA ASN A 334 17.47 -32.52 -18.08
C ASN A 334 16.57 -33.03 -19.20
N MET A 335 16.95 -34.16 -19.79
CA MET A 335 16.16 -34.84 -20.80
C MET A 335 14.93 -35.51 -20.15
N ILE A 336 13.77 -35.29 -20.75
CA ILE A 336 12.46 -35.72 -20.24
C ILE A 336 11.69 -36.29 -21.42
N PHE A 337 11.03 -37.43 -21.22
CA PHE A 337 10.18 -38.07 -22.22
C PHE A 337 8.72 -38.05 -21.79
N ARG A 338 7.81 -38.09 -22.77
CA ARG A 338 6.39 -38.39 -22.51
C ARG A 338 6.26 -39.88 -22.26
N ARG A 339 5.50 -40.25 -21.23
CA ARG A 339 5.32 -41.67 -20.87
C ARG A 339 4.62 -42.48 -21.96
N ASN A 340 3.69 -41.86 -22.69
CA ASN A 340 2.95 -42.51 -23.77
C ASN A 340 3.82 -42.80 -25.01
N ASP A 341 4.95 -42.11 -25.15
CA ASP A 341 5.86 -42.27 -26.29
C ASP A 341 6.89 -43.37 -26.03
N LEU A 342 6.96 -43.89 -24.79
CA LEU A 342 7.88 -44.96 -24.43
C LEU A 342 7.31 -46.32 -24.88
N PRO A 343 8.13 -47.18 -25.49
CA PRO A 343 7.70 -48.50 -25.90
C PRO A 343 7.23 -49.32 -24.70
N SER A 344 6.11 -50.04 -24.88
CA SER A 344 5.52 -50.91 -23.87
C SER A 344 6.58 -51.87 -23.32
N ARG A 345 6.65 -52.00 -21.99
CA ARG A 345 7.68 -52.78 -21.27
C ARG A 345 7.94 -54.13 -21.94
N SER A 346 9.03 -54.23 -22.70
CA SER A 346 9.69 -55.52 -22.91
C SER A 346 10.40 -55.85 -21.59
N PHE A 347 9.71 -56.63 -20.75
CA PHE A 347 10.33 -57.38 -19.67
C PHE A 347 11.47 -58.21 -20.30
N PHE A 348 12.71 -57.78 -20.11
CA PHE A 348 13.83 -58.68 -20.27
C PHE A 348 14.01 -59.36 -18.91
N PRO A 349 13.84 -60.69 -18.80
CA PRO A 349 14.19 -61.38 -17.57
C PRO A 349 15.69 -61.20 -17.35
N ALA A 350 16.06 -60.96 -16.09
CA ALA A 350 17.45 -61.01 -15.68
C ALA A 350 18.00 -62.38 -16.09
N THR A 351 18.96 -62.39 -17.01
CA THR A 351 19.77 -63.58 -17.24
C THR A 351 20.64 -63.77 -16.00
N ASP A 352 20.25 -64.72 -15.16
CA ASP A 352 21.12 -65.30 -14.14
C ASP A 352 22.33 -65.93 -14.83
N GLY A 353 23.40 -65.15 -14.91
CA GLY A 353 24.73 -65.62 -15.28
C GLY A 353 25.35 -66.32 -14.09
N VAL A 354 25.11 -67.62 -13.99
CA VAL A 354 25.91 -68.56 -13.20
C VAL A 354 27.36 -68.49 -13.69
N PHE A 355 28.26 -67.94 -12.89
CA PHE A 355 29.69 -68.21 -13.00
C PHE A 355 30.04 -69.28 -11.97
N ASN A 356 30.14 -70.52 -12.46
CA ASN A 356 30.93 -71.60 -11.86
C ASN A 356 32.24 -71.69 -12.66
N GLY A 357 33.38 -71.72 -11.97
CA GLY A 357 34.71 -71.97 -12.55
C GLY A 357 35.77 -70.99 -12.07
#